data_AF-A0A8W8I723-F1
#
_entry.id   AF-A0A8W8I723-F1
#
_cell.length_a   1.000
_cell.length_b   1.000
_cell.length_c   1.000
_cell.angle_alpha   90.00
_cell.angle_beta   90.00
_cell.angle_gamma   90.00
#
_symmetry.space_group_name_H-M   'P 1'
#
loop_
_entity.id
_entity.type
_entity.pdbx_description
1 polymer ?
#
loop_
_entity_poly.entity_id
_entity_poly.type
_entity_poly.pdbx_seq_one_letter_code
_entity_poly.pdbx_strand_id
1 'polypeptide(L)' 'SSPPAPFTQTPSTYTPEQQQMIQQFAAQSGMNHQWSIKCLEQNGWNYEKSGEIFLELQKQNKIPPEAFTK' A
#
# COMPACT_ATOMS: atom_id res chain seq x y z
N SER A 1 20.36 -8.34 -33.71
CA SER A 1 18.93 -8.56 -33.42
C SER A 1 18.57 -7.96 -32.08
N SER A 2 17.72 -6.94 -32.05
CA SER A 2 16.90 -6.53 -30.89
C SER A 2 15.84 -5.56 -31.40
N PRO A 3 14.62 -5.64 -30.85
CA PRO A 3 14.30 -4.66 -29.83
C PRO A 3 13.68 -5.30 -28.56
N PRO A 4 14.07 -4.90 -27.34
CA PRO A 4 13.17 -5.02 -26.22
C PRO A 4 12.08 -3.96 -26.40
N ALA A 5 10.82 -4.39 -26.37
CA ALA A 5 9.68 -3.48 -26.46
C ALA A 5 9.77 -2.38 -25.39
N PRO A 6 9.42 -1.13 -25.71
CA PRO A 6 9.23 -0.11 -24.70
C PRO A 6 7.94 -0.49 -23.99
N PHE A 7 8.02 -1.22 -22.88
CA PHE A 7 6.93 -1.18 -21.93
C PHE A 7 6.78 0.30 -21.58
N THR A 8 5.68 0.88 -22.04
CA THR A 8 5.18 2.18 -21.68
C THR A 8 4.97 2.17 -20.17
N GLN A 9 6.05 2.40 -19.44
CA GLN A 9 6.07 2.68 -18.02
C GLN A 9 5.40 4.04 -17.88
N THR A 10 4.08 4.04 -17.78
CA THR A 10 3.45 5.04 -16.94
C THR A 10 4.22 5.02 -15.62
N PRO A 11 4.70 6.16 -15.10
CA PRO A 11 5.36 6.19 -13.81
C PRO A 11 4.30 5.88 -12.76
N SER A 12 4.01 4.60 -12.61
CA SER A 12 3.48 4.09 -11.37
C SER A 12 4.59 4.36 -10.39
N THR A 13 4.38 5.28 -9.45
CA THR A 13 5.39 5.73 -8.48
C THR A 13 6.03 4.57 -7.71
N TYR A 14 5.39 3.39 -7.75
CA TYR A 14 5.72 2.20 -6.99
C TYR A 14 6.00 1.00 -7.90
N THR A 15 6.93 0.14 -7.47
CA THR A 15 7.28 -1.12 -8.15
C THR A 15 6.09 -2.08 -8.19
N PRO A 16 6.07 -3.09 -9.10
CA PRO A 16 5.01 -4.09 -9.13
C PRO A 16 4.79 -4.80 -7.78
N GLU A 17 5.87 -5.07 -7.04
CA GLU A 17 5.81 -5.67 -5.71
C GLU A 17 5.12 -4.74 -4.71
N GLN A 18 5.48 -3.46 -4.70
CA GLN A 18 4.85 -2.45 -3.87
C GLN A 18 3.36 -2.28 -4.19
N GLN A 19 2.99 -2.30 -5.49
CA GLN A 19 1.59 -2.26 -5.91
C GLN A 19 0.79 -3.45 -5.36
N GLN A 20 1.38 -4.64 -5.40
CA GLN A 20 0.78 -5.84 -4.83
C GLN A 20 0.60 -5.70 -3.31
N MET A 21 1.60 -5.17 -2.60
CA MET A 21 1.50 -4.90 -1.17
C MET A 21 0.38 -3.91 -0.87
N ILE A 22 0.28 -2.80 -1.61
CA ILE A 22 -0.77 -1.79 -1.45
C ILE A 22 -2.15 -2.41 -1.62
N GLN A 23 -2.36 -3.19 -2.70
CA GLN A 23 -3.63 -3.84 -2.97
C GLN A 23 -4.00 -4.83 -1.88
N GLN A 24 -3.05 -5.68 -1.46
CA GLN A 24 -3.31 -6.64 -0.39
C GLN A 24 -3.57 -5.96 0.94
N PHE A 25 -2.81 -4.91 1.27
CA PHE A 25 -2.98 -4.16 2.50
C PHE A 25 -4.33 -3.45 2.54
N ALA A 26 -4.73 -2.78 1.47
CA ALA A 26 -6.04 -2.15 1.32
C ALA A 26 -7.18 -3.17 1.48
N ALA A 27 -7.05 -4.34 0.84
CA ALA A 27 -8.05 -5.40 0.92
C ALA A 27 -8.17 -5.99 2.34
N GLN A 28 -7.05 -6.22 3.04
CA GLN A 28 -7.05 -6.80 4.39
C GLN A 28 -7.46 -5.80 5.47
N SER A 29 -6.96 -4.57 5.38
CA SER A 29 -7.28 -3.50 6.34
C SER A 29 -8.66 -2.88 6.13
N GLY A 30 -9.23 -3.04 4.93
CA GLY A 30 -10.41 -2.32 4.47
C GLY A 30 -10.14 -0.85 4.14
N MET A 31 -8.89 -0.39 4.25
CA MET A 31 -8.51 0.96 3.87
C MET A 31 -8.47 1.16 2.36
N ASN A 32 -8.48 2.41 1.93
CA ASN A 32 -8.16 2.80 0.58
C ASN A 32 -6.66 2.65 0.28
N HIS A 33 -6.34 2.74 -1.01
CA HIS A 33 -4.96 2.64 -1.48
C HIS A 33 -4.06 3.75 -0.93
N GLN A 34 -4.56 4.98 -0.81
CA GLN A 34 -3.76 6.12 -0.36
C GLN A 34 -3.24 5.94 1.07
N TRP A 35 -4.09 5.44 1.97
CA TRP A 35 -3.71 5.16 3.35
C TRP A 35 -2.86 3.90 3.48
N SER A 36 -3.14 2.88 2.66
CA SER A 36 -2.29 1.69 2.56
C SER A 36 -0.87 2.05 2.14
N ILE A 37 -0.73 2.93 1.14
CA ILE A 37 0.56 3.49 0.70
C ILE A 37 1.24 4.21 1.87
N LYS A 38 0.56 5.17 2.52
CA LYS A 38 1.14 5.90 3.66
C LYS A 38 1.64 4.97 4.77
N CYS A 39 0.86 3.93 5.10
CA CYS A 39 1.23 2.98 6.13
C CYS A 39 2.47 2.17 5.74
N LEU A 40 2.52 1.69 4.50
CA LEU A 40 3.67 0.96 3.96
C LEU A 40 4.92 1.86 3.90
N GLU A 41 4.80 3.08 3.37
CA GLU A 41 5.92 4.03 3.26
C GLU A 41 6.50 4.42 4.62
N GLN A 42 5.66 4.75 5.60
CA GLN A 42 6.10 5.09 6.96
C GLN A 42 6.85 3.95 7.65
N ASN A 43 6.56 2.71 7.26
CA ASN A 43 7.19 1.51 7.79
C ASN A 43 8.29 0.97 6.88
N GLY A 44 8.74 1.73 5.89
CA GLY A 44 9.83 1.34 4.98
C GLY A 44 9.46 0.18 4.07
N TRP A 45 8.20 0.11 3.63
CA TRP A 45 7.62 -0.97 2.83
C TRP A 45 7.67 -2.34 3.51
N ASN A 46 7.69 -2.38 4.85
CA ASN A 46 7.61 -3.63 5.58
C ASN A 46 6.13 -4.00 5.80
N TYR A 47 5.66 -5.02 5.07
CA TYR A 47 4.26 -5.47 5.12
C TYR A 47 3.84 -5.94 6.52
N GLU A 48 4.65 -6.80 7.15
CA GLU A 48 4.35 -7.37 8.47
C GLU A 48 4.26 -6.26 9.52
N LYS A 49 5.28 -5.39 9.58
CA LYS A 49 5.31 -4.28 10.52
C LYS A 49 4.16 -3.29 10.30
N SER A 50 3.84 -2.99 9.05
CA SER A 50 2.69 -2.13 8.70
C SER A 50 1.39 -2.74 9.19
N GLY A 51 1.23 -4.06 9.03
CA GLY A 51 0.05 -4.81 9.45
C GLY A 51 -0.12 -4.82 10.97
N GLU A 52 0.97 -5.07 11.71
CA GLU A 52 0.95 -5.03 13.17
C GLU A 52 0.55 -3.65 13.70
N ILE A 53 1.16 -2.59 13.17
CA ILE A 53 0.86 -1.21 13.56
C ILE A 53 -0.58 -0.85 13.16
N PHE A 54 -1.02 -1.26 11.98
CA PHE A 54 -2.41 -1.07 11.56
C PHE A 54 -3.38 -1.71 12.55
N LEU A 55 -3.18 -2.99 12.90
CA LEU A 55 -4.06 -3.70 13.83
C LEU A 55 -4.07 -3.03 15.21
N GLU A 56 -2.91 -2.55 15.68
CA GLU A 56 -2.82 -1.80 16.93
C GLU A 56 -3.58 -0.47 16.87
N LEU A 57 -3.40 0.31 15.80
CA LEU A 57 -4.12 1.57 15.58
C LEU A 57 -5.63 1.34 15.41
N GLN A 58 -6.03 0.25 14.74
CA GLN A 58 -7.41 -0.14 14.54
C GLN A 58 -8.08 -0.48 15.88
N LYS A 59 -7.41 -1.30 16.71
CA LYS A 59 -7.88 -1.62 18.07
C LYS A 59 -8.02 -0.37 18.94
N GLN A 60 -7.10 0.58 18.79
CA GLN A 60 -7.16 1.87 19.48
C GLN A 60 -8.15 2.86 18.87
N ASN A 61 -8.85 2.51 17.77
CA ASN A 61 -9.72 3.41 17.00
C ASN A 61 -9.01 4.73 16.59
N LYS A 62 -7.70 4.66 16.33
CA LYS A 62 -6.87 5.81 15.91
C LYS A 62 -6.78 5.99 14.40
N ILE A 63 -7.43 5.11 13.63
CA ILE A 63 -7.41 5.17 12.17
C ILE A 63 -8.51 6.12 11.73
N PRO A 64 -8.18 7.17 10.97
CA PRO A 64 -9.18 8.15 10.56
C PRO A 64 -10.18 7.54 9.58
N PRO A 65 -11.44 8.01 9.59
CA PRO A 65 -12.48 7.52 8.69
C PRO A 65 -12.15 7.73 7.20
N GLU A 66 -11.34 8.75 6.89
CA GLU A 66 -10.80 8.99 5.54
C GLU A 66 -10.02 7.78 5.01
N ALA A 67 -9.43 6.98 5.89
CA ALA A 67 -8.73 5.76 5.51
C ALA A 67 -9.66 4.72 4.89
N PHE A 68 -10.95 4.74 5.22
CA PHE A 68 -11.94 3.78 4.72
C PHE A 68 -12.82 4.39 3.61
N THR A 69 -12.58 5.66 3.24
CA THR A 69 -13.27 6.33 2.14
C THR A 69 -12.60 5.90 0.83
N LYS A 70 -13.31 5.13 0.01
CA LYS A 70 -12.80 4.58 -1.26
C LYS A 70 -12.88 5.58 -2.41
#